data_AF-A0A162PBS4-F1
#
_entry.id   AF-A0A162PBS4-F1
#
_cell.length_a   1.000
_cell.length_b   1.000
_cell.length_c   1.000
_cell.angle_alpha   90.00
_cell.angle_beta   90.00
_cell.angle_gamma   90.00
#
_symmetry.space_group_name_H-M   'P 1'
#
loop_
_entity.id
_entity.type
_entity.pdbx_description
1 polymer ?
#
loop_
_entity_poly.entity_id
_entity_poly.type
_entity_poly.pdbx_seq_one_letter_code
_entity_poly.pdbx_strand_id
1 'polypeptide(L)'
;LYIKAASRDSFSPPLSFLGWSLVLVLGLPSTMARITASFLLTAGLALTANAQAPVWGQCGGNGWSGSTDCAGGAYCSSQNPWYYQCVPGTAPVASSTRATSVPVSTTSRALTTTVTVTVRSTSSSRASTSTSIPTSIPSGPKYFITFGDSYSQTGFNINSTKPSPQNQLGNPELPGWTSSGGLNWVGFLLIQFNVSLTYSYNLAYGGATTDANLITPYAPTVLSFIDQVSEFSRSLASKPTWAPWTADNTLVGVWMGVNDVGNAAWASNREALLVQVLGRYFDQLQILYNAGVRKFVLLSVPPTQKTPLMLSNGADSGGQLSAAIKQYNELIVSNLAAFKTKNTGVTSWVVDTTAAFDKAINNPTAYGAPDATCYNANGVSCLWFNDYHPGVQIQKLVGQAVAQTCDAAAVV
;
A
#
# COMPACT_ATOMS: atom_id res chain seq x y z
N LEU A 1 -30.07 -9.49 9.17
CA LEU A 1 -30.94 -10.50 9.82
C LEU A 1 -30.05 -11.50 10.57
N TYR A 2 -29.92 -11.32 11.88
CA TYR A 2 -29.60 -12.41 12.81
C TYR A 2 -30.63 -12.32 13.93
N ILE A 3 -31.46 -13.35 14.02
CA ILE A 3 -32.65 -13.41 14.86
C ILE A 3 -32.19 -13.63 16.30
N LYS A 4 -32.47 -12.67 17.17
CA LYS A 4 -32.37 -12.78 18.62
C LYS A 4 -33.73 -13.27 19.13
N ALA A 5 -33.82 -14.56 19.48
CA ALA A 5 -34.99 -15.09 20.16
C ALA A 5 -34.97 -14.63 21.61
N ALA A 6 -35.88 -13.73 21.96
CA ALA A 6 -36.26 -13.41 23.32
C ALA A 6 -37.59 -14.11 23.62
N SER A 7 -37.64 -14.90 24.68
CA SER A 7 -38.89 -15.15 25.41
C SER A 7 -38.82 -14.38 26.73
N ARG A 8 -39.80 -13.52 26.95
CA ARG A 8 -40.15 -12.95 28.26
C ARG A 8 -41.55 -13.43 28.57
N ASP A 9 -41.75 -13.90 29.79
CA ASP A 9 -42.84 -13.54 30.71
C ASP A 9 -42.79 -14.51 31.89
N SER A 10 -43.12 -14.21 33.14
CA SER A 10 -43.28 -13.01 33.97
C SER A 10 -43.57 -13.57 35.38
N PHE A 11 -43.09 -12.93 36.46
CA PHE A 11 -43.65 -12.86 37.85
C PHE A 11 -42.55 -12.70 38.93
N SER A 12 -42.84 -11.81 39.88
CA SER A 12 -41.95 -11.26 40.92
C SER A 12 -41.98 -12.06 42.26
N PRO A 13 -41.40 -11.57 43.39
CA PRO A 13 -40.43 -12.24 44.30
C PRO A 13 -41.14 -12.81 45.57
N PRO A 14 -40.54 -13.25 46.73
CA PRO A 14 -39.33 -12.74 47.42
C PRO A 14 -38.55 -13.72 48.36
N LEU A 15 -37.65 -13.13 49.16
CA LEU A 15 -37.11 -13.57 50.47
C LEU A 15 -35.89 -14.52 50.55
N SER A 16 -34.77 -13.89 50.94
CA SER A 16 -33.83 -14.22 52.03
C SER A 16 -33.63 -15.69 52.44
N PHE A 17 -32.37 -16.15 52.48
CA PHE A 17 -31.81 -16.90 53.62
C PHE A 17 -30.28 -16.75 53.71
N LEU A 18 -29.82 -16.56 54.94
CA LEU A 18 -28.43 -16.53 55.41
C LEU A 18 -27.79 -17.93 55.44
N GLY A 19 -26.44 -17.98 55.39
CA GLY A 19 -25.60 -19.09 55.87
C GLY A 19 -24.27 -19.16 55.11
N TRP A 20 -23.20 -18.49 55.55
CA TRP A 20 -22.17 -18.90 56.53
C TRP A 20 -21.28 -20.11 56.11
N SER A 21 -19.97 -19.84 56.13
CA SER A 21 -18.81 -20.76 56.21
C SER A 21 -18.43 -21.50 54.91
N LEU A 22 -17.16 -21.72 54.54
CA LEU A 22 -15.92 -21.80 55.30
C LEU A 22 -14.72 -21.60 54.35
N VAL A 23 -13.70 -20.91 54.84
CA VAL A 23 -12.36 -20.78 54.26
C VAL A 23 -11.66 -22.15 54.21
N LEU A 24 -11.02 -22.49 53.09
CA LEU A 24 -9.88 -23.41 53.09
C LEU A 24 -8.79 -22.89 52.17
N VAL A 25 -7.86 -22.13 52.76
CA VAL A 25 -6.52 -21.90 52.24
C VAL A 25 -5.68 -23.10 52.69
N LEU A 26 -5.14 -23.85 51.74
CA LEU A 26 -4.02 -24.76 52.01
C LEU A 26 -2.84 -24.34 51.15
N GLY A 27 -1.86 -23.75 51.82
CA GLY A 27 -0.51 -23.59 51.31
C GLY A 27 0.42 -24.68 51.84
N LEU A 28 1.68 -24.54 51.40
CA LEU A 28 2.95 -25.16 51.83
C LEU A 28 3.46 -26.33 50.94
N PRO A 29 4.79 -26.57 50.88
CA PRO A 29 5.93 -25.66 51.15
C PRO A 29 7.05 -25.69 50.11
N SER A 30 7.93 -24.71 50.27
CA SER A 30 9.21 -24.43 49.62
C SER A 30 10.27 -25.52 49.82
N THR A 31 10.95 -25.91 48.75
CA THR A 31 12.35 -26.40 48.82
C THR A 31 13.13 -25.88 47.61
N MET A 32 14.15 -25.06 47.90
CA MET A 32 15.16 -24.63 46.95
C MET A 32 16.02 -25.81 46.50
N ALA A 33 16.07 -26.07 45.19
CA ALA A 33 17.15 -26.82 44.56
C ALA A 33 17.89 -25.88 43.61
N ARG A 34 19.12 -25.53 43.99
CA ARG A 34 20.07 -24.79 43.14
C ARG A 34 20.52 -25.73 42.03
N ILE A 35 20.04 -25.52 40.81
CA ILE A 35 20.63 -26.12 39.61
C ILE A 35 21.53 -25.06 38.99
N THR A 36 22.83 -25.20 39.22
CA THR A 36 23.88 -24.52 38.44
C THR A 36 23.86 -25.09 37.02
N ALA A 37 23.21 -24.39 36.09
CA ALA A 37 23.34 -24.66 34.66
C ALA A 37 24.62 -23.95 34.17
N SER A 38 25.68 -24.73 33.94
CA SER A 38 26.90 -24.26 33.30
C SER A 38 26.61 -23.77 31.88
N PHE A 39 27.12 -22.58 31.56
CA PHE A 39 27.18 -22.04 30.21
C PHE A 39 28.02 -22.95 29.30
N LEU A 40 27.38 -23.62 28.35
CA LEU A 40 28.05 -24.12 27.14
C LEU A 40 27.75 -23.12 26.02
N LEU A 41 28.77 -22.32 25.71
CA LEU A 41 28.80 -21.42 24.56
C LEU A 41 28.95 -22.27 23.28
N THR A 42 27.86 -22.85 22.79
CA THR A 42 27.85 -23.39 21.42
C THR A 42 27.71 -22.21 20.46
N ALA A 43 28.82 -21.79 19.86
CA ALA A 43 28.80 -20.98 18.65
C ALA A 43 28.14 -21.81 17.55
N GLY A 44 26.81 -21.69 17.44
CA GLY A 44 26.06 -22.21 16.32
C GLY A 44 26.46 -21.42 15.08
N LEU A 45 27.23 -22.04 14.18
CA LEU A 45 27.20 -21.61 12.79
C LEU A 45 25.77 -21.79 12.31
N ALA A 46 25.03 -20.70 12.22
CA ALA A 46 23.79 -20.66 11.46
C ALA A 46 24.16 -20.97 10.01
N LEU A 47 23.98 -22.22 9.60
CA LEU A 47 23.79 -22.57 8.21
C LEU A 47 22.55 -21.79 7.75
N THR A 48 22.75 -20.66 7.09
CA THR A 48 21.70 -19.98 6.36
C THR A 48 21.27 -20.89 5.23
N ALA A 49 20.30 -21.78 5.50
CA ALA A 49 19.48 -22.32 4.44
C ALA A 49 18.74 -21.11 3.84
N ASN A 50 19.19 -20.63 2.69
CA ASN A 50 18.44 -19.64 1.92
C ASN A 50 17.14 -20.31 1.48
N ALA A 51 16.09 -20.19 2.31
CA ALA A 51 14.75 -20.56 1.92
C ALA A 51 14.38 -19.72 0.70
N GLN A 52 13.85 -20.36 -0.34
CA GLN A 52 13.44 -19.66 -1.57
C GLN A 52 12.50 -18.50 -1.22
N ALA A 53 12.68 -17.36 -1.87
CA ALA A 53 11.81 -16.20 -1.72
C ALA A 53 10.39 -16.57 -2.19
N PRO A 54 9.34 -16.21 -1.43
CA PRO A 54 7.97 -16.52 -1.81
C PRO A 54 7.62 -15.80 -3.13
N VAL A 55 6.62 -16.32 -3.84
CA VAL A 55 6.05 -15.63 -5.01
C VAL A 55 5.58 -14.23 -4.58
N TRP A 56 5.96 -13.21 -5.34
CA TRP A 56 5.89 -11.76 -5.08
C TRP A 56 6.77 -11.20 -3.95
N GLY A 57 7.57 -12.02 -3.28
CA GLY A 57 8.60 -11.57 -2.35
C GLY A 57 9.80 -10.94 -3.04
N GLN A 58 10.61 -10.21 -2.28
CA GLN A 58 11.89 -9.70 -2.76
C GLN A 58 12.87 -10.85 -3.01
N CYS A 59 13.58 -10.81 -4.15
CA CYS A 59 14.57 -11.81 -4.54
C CYS A 59 15.88 -11.19 -5.02
N GLY A 60 16.05 -9.88 -4.84
CA GLY A 60 17.20 -9.16 -5.35
C GLY A 60 17.03 -7.66 -5.25
N GLY A 61 18.00 -6.95 -5.81
CA GLY A 61 18.15 -5.51 -5.69
C GLY A 61 19.45 -5.15 -4.99
N ASN A 62 19.95 -3.95 -5.27
CA ASN A 62 21.17 -3.45 -4.69
C ASN A 62 21.06 -3.40 -3.15
N GLY A 63 21.97 -4.11 -2.48
CA GLY A 63 21.99 -4.22 -1.01
C GLY A 63 21.10 -5.32 -0.43
N TRP A 64 20.37 -6.07 -1.26
CA TRP A 64 19.64 -7.27 -0.83
C TRP A 64 20.61 -8.39 -0.45
N SER A 65 20.42 -8.96 0.74
CA SER A 65 21.21 -10.09 1.25
C SER A 65 20.39 -11.37 1.49
N GLY A 66 19.10 -11.38 1.12
CA GLY A 66 18.23 -12.54 1.25
C GLY A 66 18.31 -13.48 0.05
N SER A 67 17.33 -14.40 -0.06
CA SER A 67 17.31 -15.39 -1.15
C SER A 67 17.20 -14.72 -2.52
N THR A 68 17.93 -15.25 -3.51
CA THR A 68 17.78 -14.91 -4.92
C THR A 68 16.95 -15.92 -5.71
N ASP A 69 16.73 -17.09 -5.12
CA ASP A 69 15.93 -18.16 -5.70
C ASP A 69 14.46 -17.99 -5.33
N CYS A 70 13.58 -18.16 -6.30
CA CYS A 70 12.14 -17.99 -6.14
C CYS A 70 11.42 -19.33 -5.98
N ALA A 71 10.45 -19.38 -5.06
CA ALA A 71 9.62 -20.54 -4.82
C ALA A 71 8.57 -20.74 -5.93
N GLY A 72 8.06 -21.96 -6.05
CA GLY A 72 6.87 -22.24 -6.87
C GLY A 72 7.05 -22.04 -8.38
N GLY A 73 8.27 -22.17 -8.90
CA GLY A 73 8.56 -21.99 -10.32
C GLY A 73 8.49 -20.53 -10.80
N ALA A 74 8.44 -19.57 -9.87
CA ALA A 74 8.62 -18.16 -10.19
C ALA A 74 10.09 -17.86 -10.55
N TYR A 75 10.32 -16.72 -11.19
CA TYR A 75 11.67 -16.22 -11.45
C TYR A 75 11.88 -14.85 -10.84
N CYS A 76 13.13 -14.53 -10.54
CA CYS A 76 13.48 -13.24 -9.99
C CYS A 76 13.52 -12.17 -11.08
N SER A 77 12.53 -11.27 -11.08
CA SER A 77 12.39 -10.19 -12.06
C SER A 77 12.71 -8.84 -11.45
N SER A 78 13.67 -8.13 -12.03
CA SER A 78 14.01 -6.76 -11.62
C SER A 78 12.81 -5.82 -11.78
N GLN A 79 12.34 -5.19 -10.70
CA GLN A 79 11.32 -4.14 -10.77
C GLN A 79 11.98 -2.76 -10.82
N ASN A 80 12.95 -2.53 -9.92
CA ASN A 80 13.80 -1.35 -9.90
C ASN A 80 15.19 -1.70 -9.34
N PRO A 81 16.18 -0.78 -9.34
CA PRO A 81 17.54 -1.08 -8.87
C PRO A 81 17.63 -1.61 -7.44
N TRP A 82 16.65 -1.32 -6.58
CA TRP A 82 16.65 -1.68 -5.16
C TRP A 82 15.73 -2.87 -4.82
N TYR A 83 14.79 -3.22 -5.70
CA TYR A 83 13.81 -4.30 -5.47
C TYR A 83 13.61 -5.17 -6.71
N TYR A 84 13.98 -6.44 -6.61
CA TYR A 84 13.66 -7.47 -7.58
C TYR A 84 12.62 -8.39 -6.96
N GLN A 85 11.66 -8.85 -7.74
CA GLN A 85 10.50 -9.57 -7.24
C GLN A 85 10.38 -10.95 -7.87
N CYS A 86 10.08 -11.96 -7.06
CA CYS A 86 9.66 -13.25 -7.59
C CYS A 86 8.31 -13.08 -8.29
N VAL A 87 8.26 -13.27 -9.60
CA VAL A 87 7.00 -13.18 -10.35
C VAL A 87 6.65 -14.54 -10.96
N PRO A 88 5.35 -14.92 -10.99
CA PRO A 88 4.93 -16.14 -11.66
C PRO A 88 5.37 -16.17 -13.13
N GLY A 89 5.82 -17.34 -13.60
CA GLY A 89 6.21 -17.58 -15.00
C GLY A 89 7.67 -17.98 -15.16
N THR A 90 8.12 -18.15 -16.40
CA THR A 90 9.51 -18.48 -16.75
C THR A 90 10.29 -17.22 -17.12
N ALA A 91 11.55 -17.12 -16.67
CA ALA A 91 12.44 -16.02 -17.06
C ALA A 91 12.54 -15.89 -18.59
N PRO A 92 12.58 -14.67 -19.15
CA PRO A 92 12.89 -14.47 -20.57
C PRO A 92 14.26 -15.06 -20.88
N VAL A 93 14.36 -15.90 -21.92
CA VAL A 93 15.65 -16.42 -22.39
C VAL A 93 16.47 -15.22 -22.90
N ALA A 94 17.57 -14.90 -22.23
CA ALA A 94 18.47 -13.86 -22.68
C ALA A 94 19.07 -14.24 -24.05
N SER A 95 18.72 -13.49 -25.10
CA SER A 95 19.39 -13.57 -26.40
C SER A 95 20.81 -12.99 -26.25
N SER A 96 21.76 -13.86 -25.93
CA SER A 96 23.19 -13.54 -25.96
C SER A 96 23.66 -13.43 -27.40
N THR A 97 23.78 -12.20 -27.93
CA THR A 97 24.63 -11.95 -29.09
C THR A 97 26.08 -12.07 -28.63
N ARG A 98 26.64 -13.25 -28.84
CA ARG A 98 28.06 -13.57 -28.67
C ARG A 98 28.91 -12.64 -29.54
N ALA A 99 29.44 -11.58 -28.94
CA ALA A 99 30.50 -10.79 -29.55
C ALA A 99 31.81 -11.58 -29.46
N THR A 100 32.30 -12.06 -30.60
CA THR A 100 33.58 -12.75 -30.73
C THR A 100 34.70 -11.72 -30.59
N SER A 101 35.47 -11.78 -29.50
CA SER A 101 36.69 -11.01 -29.32
C SER A 101 37.85 -11.63 -30.11
N VAL A 102 38.45 -10.86 -31.01
CA VAL A 102 39.71 -11.19 -31.67
C VAL A 102 40.85 -10.50 -30.91
N PRO A 103 41.99 -11.15 -30.62
CA PRO A 103 43.08 -10.53 -29.87
C PRO A 103 43.88 -9.57 -30.77
N VAL A 104 44.16 -8.37 -30.26
CA VAL A 104 45.09 -7.41 -30.86
C VAL A 104 46.51 -7.72 -30.40
N SER A 105 47.39 -8.05 -31.34
CA SER A 105 48.84 -8.11 -31.15
C SER A 105 49.50 -6.83 -31.65
N THR A 106 50.32 -6.24 -30.79
CA THR A 106 51.26 -5.14 -31.03
C THR A 106 52.34 -5.52 -32.06
N THR A 107 52.80 -4.58 -32.90
CA THR A 107 54.22 -4.11 -33.02
C THR A 107 54.47 -3.27 -34.29
N SER A 108 55.01 -2.06 -34.07
CA SER A 108 55.93 -1.20 -34.85
C SER A 108 55.82 -0.89 -36.36
N ARG A 109 55.93 0.43 -36.58
CA ARG A 109 56.77 1.17 -37.55
C ARG A 109 56.26 1.46 -38.96
N ALA A 110 56.40 2.75 -39.27
CA ALA A 110 55.94 3.48 -40.44
C ALA A 110 56.63 3.09 -41.75
N LEU A 111 55.89 3.28 -42.85
CA LEU A 111 56.40 3.79 -44.13
C LEU A 111 55.29 4.51 -44.88
N THR A 112 55.69 5.63 -45.48
CA THR A 112 54.93 6.68 -46.14
C THR A 112 54.45 6.24 -47.52
N THR A 113 53.18 6.46 -47.87
CA THR A 113 52.76 6.60 -49.27
C THR A 113 51.59 7.57 -49.36
N THR A 114 51.84 8.69 -50.01
CA THR A 114 50.92 9.79 -50.29
C THR A 114 49.93 9.38 -51.38
N VAL A 115 48.62 9.46 -51.11
CA VAL A 115 47.59 9.51 -52.15
C VAL A 115 46.70 10.72 -51.88
N THR A 116 46.79 11.69 -52.79
CA THR A 116 46.03 12.93 -52.83
C THR A 116 44.57 12.62 -53.18
N VAL A 117 43.64 12.92 -52.28
CA VAL A 117 42.21 13.00 -52.62
C VAL A 117 41.71 14.41 -52.26
N THR A 118 41.51 15.20 -53.29
CA THR A 118 40.95 16.55 -53.23
C THR A 118 39.45 16.44 -52.93
N VAL A 119 39.02 16.82 -51.73
CA VAL A 119 37.60 17.09 -51.43
C VAL A 119 37.44 18.55 -51.04
N ARG A 120 36.63 19.23 -51.85
CA ARG A 120 36.33 20.65 -51.86
C ARG A 120 35.54 21.05 -50.61
N SER A 121 36.13 21.92 -49.79
CA SER A 121 35.51 22.54 -48.61
C SER A 121 34.44 23.55 -49.01
N THR A 122 33.22 23.42 -48.49
CA THR A 122 32.26 24.52 -48.38
C THR A 122 32.05 24.83 -46.89
N SER A 123 32.58 25.97 -46.47
CA SER A 123 32.44 26.52 -45.13
C SER A 123 31.05 27.13 -44.95
N SER A 124 30.24 26.58 -44.04
CA SER A 124 29.08 27.27 -43.46
C SER A 124 29.26 27.30 -41.95
N SER A 125 29.60 28.48 -41.44
CA SER A 125 29.71 28.78 -40.01
C SER A 125 28.31 28.88 -39.40
N ARG A 126 27.91 27.87 -38.63
CA ARG A 126 26.75 27.97 -37.74
C ARG A 126 27.23 27.91 -36.30
N ALA A 127 27.05 29.03 -35.60
CA ALA A 127 27.34 29.20 -34.19
C ALA A 127 26.61 28.13 -33.36
N SER A 128 27.36 27.40 -32.55
CA SER A 128 26.87 26.47 -31.54
C SER A 128 26.46 27.26 -30.29
N THR A 129 25.21 27.70 -30.25
CA THR A 129 24.54 28.07 -29.01
C THR A 129 24.38 26.81 -28.17
N SER A 130 25.16 26.69 -27.09
CA SER A 130 24.97 25.67 -26.07
C SER A 130 23.71 25.99 -25.26
N THR A 131 22.57 25.58 -25.77
CA THR A 131 21.33 25.54 -24.99
C THR A 131 21.45 24.38 -24.02
N SER A 132 21.75 24.67 -22.75
CA SER A 132 21.56 23.71 -21.67
C SER A 132 20.07 23.38 -21.63
N ILE A 133 19.72 22.18 -22.07
CA ILE A 133 18.40 21.60 -21.82
C ILE A 133 18.36 21.40 -20.30
N PRO A 134 17.51 22.10 -19.52
CA PRO A 134 17.28 21.68 -18.15
C PRO A 134 16.60 20.32 -18.25
N THR A 135 17.34 19.27 -17.93
CA THR A 135 16.77 17.94 -17.73
C THR A 135 16.04 17.95 -16.39
N SER A 136 14.94 18.68 -16.30
CA SER A 136 13.96 18.44 -15.25
C SER A 136 13.25 17.14 -15.63
N ILE A 137 13.87 16.01 -15.27
CA ILE A 137 13.09 14.79 -15.05
C ILE A 137 11.99 15.21 -14.08
N PRO A 138 10.70 15.06 -14.39
CA PRO A 138 9.65 15.33 -13.42
C PRO A 138 9.93 14.42 -12.23
N SER A 139 10.53 14.94 -11.16
CA SER A 139 10.81 14.12 -9.99
C SER A 139 9.47 13.93 -9.30
N GLY A 140 8.93 12.72 -9.38
CA GLY A 140 7.79 12.31 -8.57
C GLY A 140 8.03 12.61 -7.07
N PRO A 141 6.99 12.51 -6.23
CA PRO A 141 7.11 12.86 -4.81
C PRO A 141 8.22 12.04 -4.14
N LYS A 142 9.14 12.70 -3.44
CA LYS A 142 10.17 12.02 -2.62
C LYS A 142 9.57 11.39 -1.37
N TYR A 143 8.49 11.98 -0.85
CA TYR A 143 7.78 11.50 0.34
C TYR A 143 6.33 11.19 -0.01
N PHE A 144 5.90 9.98 0.32
CA PHE A 144 4.52 9.56 0.16
C PHE A 144 3.94 9.21 1.53
N ILE A 145 3.01 10.03 2.00
CA ILE A 145 2.35 9.83 3.30
C ILE A 145 0.96 9.27 3.01
N THR A 146 0.65 8.09 3.52
CA THR A 146 -0.60 7.40 3.19
C THR A 146 -1.44 7.18 4.43
N PHE A 147 -2.74 7.38 4.28
CA PHE A 147 -3.76 7.09 5.28
C PHE A 147 -4.79 6.16 4.65
N GLY A 148 -5.42 5.31 5.46
CA GLY A 148 -6.35 4.35 4.92
C GLY A 148 -6.75 3.26 5.88
N ASP A 149 -7.46 2.29 5.32
CA ASP A 149 -7.87 1.08 6.00
C ASP A 149 -7.04 -0.15 5.57
N SER A 150 -7.62 -1.35 5.65
CA SER A 150 -6.97 -2.61 5.27
C SER A 150 -6.56 -2.67 3.81
N TYR A 151 -7.15 -1.86 2.93
CA TYR A 151 -6.82 -1.82 1.50
C TYR A 151 -5.49 -1.11 1.24
N SER A 152 -5.01 -0.31 2.19
CA SER A 152 -3.76 0.45 2.12
C SER A 152 -2.72 0.01 3.14
N GLN A 153 -3.10 -0.69 4.22
CA GLN A 153 -2.18 -1.09 5.28
C GLN A 153 -0.97 -1.88 4.76
N THR A 154 0.22 -1.52 5.25
CA THR A 154 1.47 -2.29 5.09
C THR A 154 2.10 -2.69 6.43
N GLY A 155 1.53 -2.29 7.57
CA GLY A 155 2.06 -2.59 8.90
C GLY A 155 3.16 -1.65 9.39
N PHE A 156 3.36 -0.51 8.73
CA PHE A 156 4.38 0.47 9.11
C PHE A 156 4.12 1.05 10.50
N ASN A 157 5.18 1.12 11.30
CA ASN A 157 5.20 1.73 12.61
C ASN A 157 6.17 2.92 12.60
N ILE A 158 5.63 4.13 12.87
CA ILE A 158 6.39 5.37 12.84
C ILE A 158 7.56 5.39 13.84
N ASN A 159 7.49 4.62 14.92
CA ASN A 159 8.51 4.56 15.97
C ASN A 159 9.62 3.55 15.66
N SER A 160 9.52 2.81 14.57
CA SER A 160 10.51 1.81 14.14
C SER A 160 11.43 2.35 13.03
N THR A 161 12.12 1.45 12.32
CA THR A 161 13.06 1.76 11.23
C THR A 161 12.38 2.62 10.15
N LYS A 162 13.01 3.75 9.81
CA LYS A 162 12.46 4.69 8.82
C LYS A 162 12.72 4.21 7.38
N PRO A 163 11.92 4.67 6.41
CA PRO A 163 12.17 4.42 4.99
C PRO A 163 13.62 4.71 4.57
N SER A 164 14.13 3.84 3.71
CA SER A 164 15.48 3.91 3.15
C SER A 164 15.45 3.48 1.68
N PRO A 165 16.52 3.70 0.90
CA PRO A 165 16.60 3.18 -0.46
C PRO A 165 16.43 1.66 -0.55
N GLN A 166 16.87 0.92 0.48
CA GLN A 166 16.80 -0.55 0.54
C GLN A 166 15.41 -1.05 0.92
N ASN A 167 14.71 -0.32 1.79
CA ASN A 167 13.33 -0.59 2.13
C ASN A 167 12.54 0.72 2.14
N GLN A 168 11.81 0.97 1.06
CA GLN A 168 11.02 2.19 0.88
C GLN A 168 9.85 2.32 1.85
N LEU A 169 9.41 1.22 2.49
CA LEU A 169 8.47 1.25 3.61
C LEU A 169 9.16 1.51 4.96
N GLY A 170 10.46 1.23 5.06
CA GLY A 170 11.23 1.29 6.31
C GLY A 170 10.97 0.10 7.24
N ASN A 171 9.69 -0.13 7.58
CA ASN A 171 9.26 -1.31 8.32
C ASN A 171 7.79 -1.66 7.99
N PRO A 172 7.41 -2.95 8.00
CA PRO A 172 8.30 -4.11 7.87
C PRO A 172 8.97 -4.13 6.47
N GLU A 173 9.66 -5.21 6.12
CA GLU A 173 10.19 -5.39 4.77
C GLU A 173 9.07 -5.41 3.73
N LEU A 174 9.37 -4.95 2.50
CA LEU A 174 8.46 -5.08 1.36
C LEU A 174 8.11 -6.57 1.14
N PRO A 175 6.83 -6.91 0.87
CA PRO A 175 5.72 -6.02 0.51
C PRO A 175 4.95 -5.39 1.69
N GLY A 176 5.34 -5.68 2.92
CA GLY A 176 4.62 -5.29 4.12
C GLY A 176 3.59 -6.34 4.57
N TRP A 177 2.87 -6.02 5.65
CA TRP A 177 1.71 -6.79 6.11
C TRP A 177 0.43 -6.28 5.46
N THR A 178 0.15 -6.81 4.27
CA THR A 178 -0.97 -6.40 3.43
C THR A 178 -2.12 -7.40 3.46
N SER A 179 -3.34 -6.93 3.16
CA SER A 179 -4.50 -7.80 2.90
C SER A 179 -4.66 -8.10 1.40
N SER A 180 -3.55 -8.28 0.67
CA SER A 180 -3.57 -8.57 -0.77
C SER A 180 -2.80 -9.83 -1.17
N GLY A 181 -2.05 -10.44 -0.25
CA GLY A 181 -1.16 -11.57 -0.54
C GLY A 181 0.17 -11.17 -1.19
N GLY A 182 0.43 -9.87 -1.33
CA GLY A 182 1.66 -9.32 -1.93
C GLY A 182 1.69 -7.80 -1.81
N LEU A 183 2.16 -7.10 -2.85
CA LEU A 183 2.06 -5.64 -2.89
C LEU A 183 0.59 -5.21 -2.92
N ASN A 184 0.25 -4.16 -2.18
CA ASN A 184 -0.98 -3.40 -2.38
C ASN A 184 -0.69 -2.19 -3.30
N TRP A 185 -1.68 -1.34 -3.58
CA TRP A 185 -1.51 -0.17 -4.45
C TRP A 185 -0.35 0.76 -4.02
N VAL A 186 -0.11 0.94 -2.71
CA VAL A 186 1.02 1.72 -2.17
C VAL A 186 2.32 1.06 -2.60
N GLY A 187 2.46 -0.24 -2.39
CA GLY A 187 3.64 -1.00 -2.83
C GLY A 187 3.88 -0.89 -4.33
N PHE A 188 2.83 -1.01 -5.15
CA PHE A 188 2.95 -0.87 -6.60
C PHE A 188 3.39 0.53 -7.04
N LEU A 189 2.91 1.58 -6.38
CA LEU A 189 3.39 2.94 -6.64
C LEU A 189 4.88 3.07 -6.34
N LEU A 190 5.35 2.54 -5.21
CA LEU A 190 6.77 2.65 -4.82
C LEU A 190 7.70 1.87 -5.74
N ILE A 191 7.26 0.71 -6.21
CA ILE A 191 8.13 -0.29 -6.81
C ILE A 191 8.05 -0.32 -8.33
N GLN A 192 6.84 -0.18 -8.88
CA GLN A 192 6.58 -0.44 -10.29
C GLN A 192 6.23 0.83 -11.06
N PHE A 193 5.45 1.74 -10.48
CA PHE A 193 4.93 2.90 -11.22
C PHE A 193 5.71 4.19 -10.97
N ASN A 194 6.57 4.24 -9.95
CA ASN A 194 7.43 5.40 -9.73
C ASN A 194 8.85 5.11 -10.19
N VAL A 195 9.35 5.96 -11.09
CA VAL A 195 10.71 5.89 -11.63
C VAL A 195 11.75 6.52 -10.68
N SER A 196 11.31 7.32 -9.71
CA SER A 196 12.15 7.97 -8.71
C SER A 196 12.02 7.29 -7.35
N LEU A 197 13.10 7.29 -6.56
CA LEU A 197 13.08 6.76 -5.20
C LEU A 197 12.14 7.59 -4.31
N THR A 198 11.12 6.92 -3.78
CA THR A 198 10.13 7.50 -2.86
C THR A 198 10.12 6.77 -1.53
N TYR A 199 10.06 7.54 -0.45
CA TYR A 199 9.97 7.07 0.92
C TYR A 199 8.52 7.10 1.39
N SER A 200 7.98 5.94 1.76
CA SER A 200 6.60 5.80 2.19
C SER A 200 6.46 5.83 3.70
N TYR A 201 5.59 6.72 4.17
CA TYR A 201 5.15 6.78 5.55
C TYR A 201 3.66 6.42 5.57
N ASN A 202 3.39 5.11 5.65
CA ASN A 202 2.04 4.58 5.54
C ASN A 202 1.39 4.40 6.91
N LEU A 203 0.52 5.33 7.30
CA LEU A 203 -0.19 5.31 8.57
C LEU A 203 -1.54 4.59 8.49
N ALA A 204 -1.85 3.93 7.36
CA ALA A 204 -3.10 3.18 7.20
C ALA A 204 -3.22 2.02 8.19
N TYR A 205 -4.43 1.80 8.71
CA TYR A 205 -4.71 0.79 9.74
C TYR A 205 -5.95 -0.05 9.39
N GLY A 206 -5.83 -1.37 9.46
CA GLY A 206 -6.86 -2.33 9.08
C GLY A 206 -8.17 -2.16 9.86
N GLY A 207 -9.27 -1.99 9.12
CA GLY A 207 -10.60 -1.80 9.66
C GLY A 207 -10.94 -0.37 10.09
N ALA A 208 -10.06 0.60 9.83
CA ALA A 208 -10.30 1.99 10.16
C ALA A 208 -11.60 2.51 9.56
N THR A 209 -12.40 3.16 10.40
CA THR A 209 -13.45 4.10 10.01
C THR A 209 -12.90 5.53 10.07
N THR A 210 -13.62 6.49 9.52
CA THR A 210 -13.16 7.89 9.52
C THR A 210 -13.16 8.49 10.93
N ASP A 211 -14.26 8.35 11.66
CA ASP A 211 -14.43 8.79 13.04
C ASP A 211 -15.09 7.68 13.86
N ALA A 212 -14.36 7.11 14.81
CA ALA A 212 -14.82 5.98 15.62
C ALA A 212 -16.05 6.28 16.49
N ASN A 213 -16.35 7.57 16.74
CA ASN A 213 -17.53 7.98 17.49
C ASN A 213 -18.78 8.05 16.60
N LEU A 214 -18.62 8.31 15.30
CA LEU A 214 -19.73 8.31 14.35
C LEU A 214 -20.02 6.89 13.87
N ILE A 215 -18.98 6.14 13.52
CA ILE A 215 -19.07 4.75 13.08
C ILE A 215 -18.01 3.95 13.82
N THR A 216 -18.44 3.12 14.76
CA THR A 216 -17.56 2.28 15.56
C THR A 216 -16.88 1.23 14.67
N PRO A 217 -15.54 1.09 14.71
CA PRO A 217 -14.83 0.00 14.04
C PRO A 217 -15.18 -1.37 14.63
N TYR A 218 -14.72 -2.44 13.99
CA TYR A 218 -14.98 -3.81 14.47
C TYR A 218 -14.32 -4.14 15.82
N ALA A 219 -13.29 -3.37 16.23
CA ALA A 219 -12.64 -3.50 17.52
C ALA A 219 -12.19 -2.12 18.05
N PRO A 220 -12.18 -1.91 19.38
CA PRO A 220 -11.83 -0.62 19.98
C PRO A 220 -10.34 -0.26 19.85
N THR A 221 -9.49 -1.22 19.46
CA THR A 221 -8.06 -1.00 19.24
C THR A 221 -7.74 -0.50 17.82
N VAL A 222 -8.73 -0.45 16.93
CA VAL A 222 -8.56 0.03 15.56
C VAL A 222 -8.34 1.53 15.55
N LEU A 223 -7.27 1.98 14.89
CA LEU A 223 -6.98 3.40 14.72
C LEU A 223 -7.82 3.98 13.58
N SER A 224 -8.73 4.90 13.90
CA SER A 224 -9.54 5.63 12.91
C SER A 224 -8.69 6.59 12.08
N PHE A 225 -9.24 7.16 11.01
CA PHE A 225 -8.53 8.18 10.23
C PHE A 225 -8.09 9.37 11.09
N ILE A 226 -8.93 9.77 12.06
CA ILE A 226 -8.58 10.81 13.05
C ILE A 226 -7.35 10.41 13.89
N ASP A 227 -7.26 9.15 14.32
CA ASP A 227 -6.11 8.66 15.10
C ASP A 227 -4.84 8.62 14.25
N GLN A 228 -4.95 8.19 12.98
CA GLN A 228 -3.83 8.19 12.03
C GLN A 228 -3.33 9.62 11.76
N VAL A 229 -4.22 10.60 11.61
CA VAL A 229 -3.85 12.01 11.44
C VAL A 229 -3.26 12.60 12.72
N SER A 230 -3.74 12.18 13.90
CA SER A 230 -3.11 12.51 15.19
C SER A 230 -1.68 11.97 15.29
N GLU A 231 -1.41 10.75 14.78
CA GLU A 231 -0.05 10.21 14.67
C GLU A 231 0.82 11.03 13.71
N PHE A 232 0.31 11.42 12.54
CA PHE A 232 0.99 12.36 11.64
C PHE A 232 1.31 13.68 12.34
N SER A 233 0.35 14.28 13.05
CA SER A 233 0.53 15.56 13.74
C SER A 233 1.64 15.50 14.80
N ARG A 234 1.76 14.38 15.52
CA ARG A 234 2.78 14.18 16.55
C ARG A 234 4.16 13.83 15.99
N SER A 235 4.25 13.39 14.74
CA SER A 235 5.50 12.88 14.15
C SER A 235 5.95 13.69 12.93
N LEU A 236 5.24 13.55 11.82
CA LEU A 236 5.61 14.04 10.50
C LEU A 236 5.29 15.52 10.30
N ALA A 237 4.28 16.09 10.97
CA ALA A 237 3.90 17.49 10.79
C ALA A 237 5.05 18.49 11.05
N SER A 238 5.95 18.13 11.97
CA SER A 238 7.15 18.89 12.32
C SER A 238 8.23 18.90 11.23
N LYS A 239 8.09 18.09 10.18
CA LYS A 239 9.09 17.89 9.11
C LYS A 239 10.46 17.49 9.69
N PRO A 240 10.53 16.37 10.41
CA PRO A 240 11.74 15.98 11.12
C PRO A 240 12.89 15.75 10.13
N THR A 241 14.14 15.82 10.62
CA THR A 241 15.34 15.71 9.76
C THR A 241 15.43 14.40 8.97
N TRP A 242 14.77 13.33 9.44
CA TRP A 242 14.66 12.04 8.74
C TRP A 242 13.50 11.96 7.73
N ALA A 243 12.58 12.93 7.75
CA ALA A 243 11.54 13.13 6.73
C ALA A 243 11.34 14.63 6.43
N PRO A 244 12.32 15.31 5.81
CA PRO A 244 12.26 16.73 5.48
C PRO A 244 11.41 16.96 4.23
N TRP A 245 10.12 16.68 4.38
CA TRP A 245 9.13 16.81 3.32
C TRP A 245 8.66 18.26 3.19
N THR A 246 8.30 18.66 1.97
CA THR A 246 7.84 20.00 1.59
C THR A 246 6.58 19.91 0.75
N ALA A 247 5.91 21.05 0.50
CA ALA A 247 4.76 21.10 -0.41
C ALA A 247 5.08 20.53 -1.81
N ASP A 248 6.31 20.69 -2.29
CA ASP A 248 6.70 20.33 -3.65
C ASP A 248 7.06 18.84 -3.78
N ASN A 249 7.64 18.24 -2.75
CA ASN A 249 8.16 16.86 -2.80
C ASN A 249 7.30 15.82 -2.06
N THR A 250 6.12 16.22 -1.57
CA THR A 250 5.21 15.34 -0.82
C THR A 250 3.94 15.08 -1.59
N LEU A 251 3.49 13.84 -1.60
CA LEU A 251 2.12 13.46 -1.94
C LEU A 251 1.46 12.83 -0.71
N VAL A 252 0.23 13.23 -0.42
CA VAL A 252 -0.64 12.52 0.53
C VAL A 252 -1.62 11.64 -0.24
N GLY A 253 -1.70 10.37 0.11
CA GLY A 253 -2.71 9.43 -0.40
C GLY A 253 -3.70 9.04 0.68
N VAL A 254 -5.01 9.05 0.37
CA VAL A 254 -6.04 8.62 1.32
C VAL A 254 -7.01 7.65 0.65
N TRP A 255 -7.07 6.41 1.14
CA TRP A 255 -8.09 5.44 0.75
C TRP A 255 -8.82 4.92 1.99
N MET A 256 -9.93 5.60 2.30
CA MET A 256 -10.79 5.36 3.45
C MET A 256 -12.25 5.27 2.98
N GLY A 257 -13.10 4.69 3.81
CA GLY A 257 -14.55 4.67 3.61
C GLY A 257 -15.15 3.28 3.41
N VAL A 258 -14.33 2.25 3.21
CA VAL A 258 -14.82 0.86 3.08
C VAL A 258 -15.58 0.45 4.33
N ASN A 259 -14.99 0.68 5.51
CA ASN A 259 -15.62 0.34 6.80
C ASN A 259 -16.75 1.31 7.17
N ASP A 260 -16.63 2.60 6.82
CA ASP A 260 -17.70 3.59 7.04
C ASP A 260 -18.96 3.19 6.26
N VAL A 261 -18.82 2.92 4.96
CA VAL A 261 -19.92 2.50 4.09
C VAL A 261 -20.46 1.12 4.50
N GLY A 262 -19.58 0.15 4.75
CA GLY A 262 -19.97 -1.19 5.16
C GLY A 262 -20.80 -1.20 6.45
N ASN A 263 -20.46 -0.36 7.42
CA ASN A 263 -21.17 -0.29 8.70
C ASN A 263 -22.42 0.60 8.66
N ALA A 264 -22.49 1.57 7.73
CA ALA A 264 -23.61 2.51 7.63
C ALA A 264 -24.68 2.13 6.61
N ALA A 265 -24.41 1.21 5.67
CA ALA A 265 -25.26 0.98 4.49
C ALA A 265 -26.75 0.70 4.81
N TRP A 266 -27.02 0.00 5.92
CA TRP A 266 -28.38 -0.35 6.37
C TRP A 266 -28.91 0.51 7.51
N ALA A 267 -28.19 1.56 7.92
CA ALA A 267 -28.67 2.48 8.94
C ALA A 267 -29.83 3.32 8.40
N SER A 268 -30.90 3.50 9.20
CA SER A 268 -32.06 4.31 8.79
C SER A 268 -31.71 5.79 8.55
N ASN A 269 -30.62 6.27 9.16
CA ASN A 269 -30.08 7.61 9.02
C ASN A 269 -28.81 7.67 8.16
N ARG A 270 -28.54 6.65 7.32
CA ARG A 270 -27.34 6.54 6.46
C ARG A 270 -26.96 7.86 5.80
N GLU A 271 -27.92 8.54 5.19
CA GLU A 271 -27.62 9.71 4.37
C GLU A 271 -27.00 10.85 5.18
N ALA A 272 -27.60 11.17 6.32
CA ALA A 272 -27.09 12.18 7.25
C ALA A 272 -25.78 11.73 7.91
N LEU A 273 -25.66 10.44 8.24
CA LEU A 273 -24.46 9.89 8.84
C LEU A 273 -23.24 10.01 7.91
N LEU A 274 -23.38 9.64 6.63
CA LEU A 274 -22.28 9.74 5.66
C LEU A 274 -21.87 11.20 5.38
N VAL A 275 -22.80 12.16 5.45
CA VAL A 275 -22.46 13.59 5.38
C VAL A 275 -21.57 13.99 6.57
N GLN A 276 -21.90 13.56 7.79
CA GLN A 276 -21.08 13.85 8.98
C GLN A 276 -19.69 13.20 8.86
N VAL A 277 -19.63 11.94 8.43
CA VAL A 277 -18.39 11.21 8.20
C VAL A 277 -17.47 11.95 7.23
N LEU A 278 -17.97 12.39 6.07
CA LEU A 278 -17.13 13.15 5.12
C LEU A 278 -16.77 14.54 5.63
N GLY A 279 -17.59 15.16 6.48
CA GLY A 279 -17.18 16.36 7.22
C GLY A 279 -15.91 16.11 8.05
N ARG A 280 -15.90 15.02 8.85
CA ARG A 280 -14.74 14.62 9.66
C ARG A 280 -13.53 14.23 8.82
N TYR A 281 -13.75 13.58 7.68
CA TYR A 281 -12.70 13.27 6.71
C TYR A 281 -12.00 14.56 6.26
N PHE A 282 -12.74 15.58 5.83
CA PHE A 282 -12.17 16.81 5.32
C PHE A 282 -11.61 17.73 6.41
N ASP A 283 -12.10 17.63 7.65
CA ASP A 283 -11.42 18.21 8.82
C ASP A 283 -9.99 17.65 8.95
N GLN A 284 -9.79 16.35 8.71
CA GLN A 284 -8.44 15.76 8.76
C GLN A 284 -7.55 16.27 7.62
N LEU A 285 -8.08 16.39 6.40
CA LEU A 285 -7.34 16.99 5.28
C LEU A 285 -6.94 18.44 5.57
N GLN A 286 -7.78 19.19 6.29
CA GLN A 286 -7.45 20.54 6.72
C GLN A 286 -6.27 20.57 7.70
N ILE A 287 -6.16 19.59 8.61
CA ILE A 287 -4.99 19.46 9.51
C ILE A 287 -3.72 19.23 8.68
N LEU A 288 -3.75 18.32 7.70
CA LEU A 288 -2.62 18.06 6.81
C LEU A 288 -2.23 19.29 5.99
N TYR A 289 -3.22 20.01 5.44
CA TYR A 289 -2.98 21.25 4.72
C TYR A 289 -2.35 22.34 5.60
N ASN A 290 -2.84 22.51 6.84
CA ASN A 290 -2.28 23.46 7.79
C ASN A 290 -0.82 23.12 8.16
N ALA A 291 -0.44 21.83 8.16
CA ALA A 291 0.93 21.40 8.34
C ALA A 291 1.83 21.68 7.12
N GLY A 292 1.27 21.99 5.95
CA GLY A 292 1.98 22.35 4.73
C GLY A 292 1.81 21.39 3.56
N VAL A 293 0.96 20.36 3.68
CA VAL A 293 0.65 19.47 2.56
C VAL A 293 -0.11 20.23 1.47
N ARG A 294 0.25 20.04 0.20
CA ARG A 294 -0.41 20.68 -0.94
C ARG A 294 -0.86 19.73 -2.05
N LYS A 295 -0.39 18.48 -2.06
CA LYS A 295 -0.75 17.47 -3.07
C LYS A 295 -1.49 16.31 -2.42
N PHE A 296 -2.73 16.06 -2.86
CA PHE A 296 -3.61 15.02 -2.30
C PHE A 296 -4.17 14.11 -3.39
N VAL A 297 -4.05 12.80 -3.24
CA VAL A 297 -4.79 11.83 -4.04
C VAL A 297 -5.76 11.06 -3.13
N LEU A 298 -7.06 11.20 -3.41
CA LEU A 298 -8.12 10.52 -2.68
C LEU A 298 -8.66 9.38 -3.54
N LEU A 299 -8.87 8.22 -2.96
CA LEU A 299 -9.42 7.06 -3.68
C LEU A 299 -10.88 6.87 -3.28
N SER A 300 -11.76 6.66 -4.27
CA SER A 300 -13.16 6.35 -4.03
C SER A 300 -13.31 4.98 -3.36
N VAL A 301 -14.41 4.79 -2.62
CA VAL A 301 -14.78 3.48 -2.07
C VAL A 301 -15.03 2.52 -3.24
N PRO A 302 -14.35 1.35 -3.26
CA PRO A 302 -14.49 0.37 -4.33
C PRO A 302 -15.88 -0.28 -4.32
N PRO A 303 -16.26 -1.01 -5.38
CA PRO A 303 -17.54 -1.69 -5.46
C PRO A 303 -17.58 -2.92 -4.55
N THR A 304 -17.64 -2.71 -3.23
CA THR A 304 -17.59 -3.78 -2.22
C THR A 304 -18.80 -4.69 -2.27
N GLN A 305 -19.92 -4.27 -2.87
CA GLN A 305 -21.06 -5.14 -3.17
C GLN A 305 -20.71 -6.30 -4.11
N LYS A 306 -19.61 -6.18 -4.86
CA LYS A 306 -19.12 -7.22 -5.78
C LYS A 306 -18.10 -8.17 -5.12
N THR A 307 -17.80 -8.00 -3.83
CA THR A 307 -16.92 -8.93 -3.10
C THR A 307 -17.58 -10.30 -2.97
N PRO A 308 -16.81 -11.41 -2.95
CA PRO A 308 -17.35 -12.76 -2.74
C PRO A 308 -18.24 -12.86 -1.50
N LEU A 309 -17.84 -12.22 -0.39
CA LEU A 309 -18.60 -12.17 0.86
C LEU A 309 -19.97 -11.51 0.65
N MET A 310 -20.02 -10.32 0.05
CA MET A 310 -21.27 -9.58 -0.13
C MET A 310 -22.21 -10.26 -1.11
N LEU A 311 -21.67 -10.87 -2.17
CA LEU A 311 -22.43 -11.68 -3.12
C LEU A 311 -23.03 -12.92 -2.43
N SER A 312 -22.23 -13.66 -1.66
CA SER A 312 -22.67 -14.89 -0.99
C SER A 312 -23.79 -14.65 0.03
N ASN A 313 -23.77 -13.51 0.70
CA ASN A 313 -24.76 -13.15 1.71
C ASN A 313 -25.98 -12.40 1.14
N GLY A 314 -26.02 -12.13 -0.18
CA GLY A 314 -27.07 -11.32 -0.79
C GLY A 314 -27.16 -9.91 -0.17
N ALA A 315 -26.03 -9.37 0.30
CA ALA A 315 -26.02 -8.16 1.13
C ALA A 315 -26.62 -6.95 0.40
N ASP A 316 -26.42 -6.88 -0.92
CA ASP A 316 -26.93 -5.80 -1.76
C ASP A 316 -28.20 -6.17 -2.54
N SER A 317 -28.94 -7.22 -2.15
CA SER A 317 -30.18 -7.60 -2.83
C SER A 317 -31.24 -6.49 -2.84
N GLY A 318 -31.18 -5.56 -1.87
CA GLY A 318 -32.03 -4.36 -1.84
C GLY A 318 -31.34 -3.07 -2.33
N GLY A 319 -30.12 -3.15 -2.87
CA GLY A 319 -29.36 -2.01 -3.40
C GLY A 319 -28.82 -1.02 -2.37
N GLN A 320 -28.94 -1.31 -1.07
CA GLN A 320 -28.53 -0.37 -0.02
C GLN A 320 -27.03 -0.12 0.03
N LEU A 321 -26.20 -1.15 -0.22
CA LEU A 321 -24.75 -1.04 -0.19
C LEU A 321 -24.27 -0.28 -1.43
N SER A 322 -24.78 -0.59 -2.62
CA SER A 322 -24.49 0.17 -3.84
C SER A 322 -24.89 1.65 -3.69
N ALA A 323 -26.04 1.94 -3.09
CA ALA A 323 -26.48 3.31 -2.84
C ALA A 323 -25.56 4.06 -1.85
N ALA A 324 -25.12 3.38 -0.78
CA ALA A 324 -24.19 3.94 0.20
C ALA A 324 -22.81 4.25 -0.41
N ILE A 325 -22.27 3.34 -1.22
CA ILE A 325 -21.01 3.53 -1.97
C ILE A 325 -21.14 4.74 -2.90
N LYS A 326 -22.22 4.79 -3.69
CA LYS A 326 -22.48 5.92 -4.59
C LYS A 326 -22.50 7.24 -3.85
N GLN A 327 -23.27 7.31 -2.76
CA GLN A 327 -23.39 8.52 -1.94
C GLN A 327 -22.03 8.95 -1.38
N TYR A 328 -21.26 8.02 -0.80
CA TYR A 328 -19.93 8.33 -0.23
C TYR A 328 -18.98 8.89 -1.30
N ASN A 329 -18.96 8.27 -2.48
CA ASN A 329 -18.09 8.68 -3.59
C ASN A 329 -18.47 10.07 -4.14
N GLU A 330 -19.76 10.39 -4.25
CA GLU A 330 -20.24 11.72 -4.62
C GLU A 330 -19.90 12.77 -3.55
N LEU A 331 -19.94 12.40 -2.26
CA LEU A 331 -19.54 13.27 -1.17
C LEU A 331 -18.02 13.54 -1.17
N ILE A 332 -17.16 12.57 -1.50
CA ILE A 332 -15.71 12.83 -1.65
C ILE A 332 -15.48 13.93 -2.70
N VAL A 333 -16.10 13.80 -3.88
CA VAL A 333 -15.90 14.73 -5.00
C VAL A 333 -16.37 16.13 -4.64
N SER A 334 -17.60 16.24 -4.10
CA SER A 334 -18.17 17.55 -3.75
C SER A 334 -17.42 18.23 -2.59
N ASN A 335 -17.03 17.49 -1.55
CA ASN A 335 -16.24 18.05 -0.45
C ASN A 335 -14.82 18.41 -0.89
N LEU A 336 -14.19 17.67 -1.81
CA LEU A 336 -12.89 18.05 -2.36
C LEU A 336 -12.97 19.36 -3.15
N ALA A 337 -14.04 19.56 -3.93
CA ALA A 337 -14.26 20.83 -4.61
C ALA A 337 -14.36 22.00 -3.62
N ALA A 338 -15.15 21.85 -2.55
CA ALA A 338 -15.27 22.85 -1.49
C ALA A 338 -13.93 23.09 -0.76
N PHE A 339 -13.18 22.03 -0.48
CA PHE A 339 -11.86 22.11 0.14
C PHE A 339 -10.88 22.93 -0.70
N LYS A 340 -10.85 22.73 -2.03
CA LYS A 340 -10.01 23.50 -2.96
C LYS A 340 -10.43 24.97 -3.04
N THR A 341 -11.73 25.27 -2.98
CA THR A 341 -12.21 26.65 -2.95
C THR A 341 -11.74 27.37 -1.67
N LYS A 342 -11.71 26.67 -0.54
CA LYS A 342 -11.28 27.22 0.75
C LYS A 342 -9.76 27.33 0.90
N ASN A 343 -8.99 26.48 0.21
CA ASN A 343 -7.55 26.33 0.40
C ASN A 343 -6.77 26.53 -0.91
N THR A 344 -5.95 27.59 -0.95
CA THR A 344 -5.15 27.93 -2.14
C THR A 344 -3.93 27.02 -2.31
N GLY A 345 -3.47 26.86 -3.56
CA GLY A 345 -2.28 26.07 -3.86
C GLY A 345 -2.44 24.56 -3.70
N VAL A 346 -3.68 24.06 -3.62
CA VAL A 346 -3.96 22.61 -3.54
C VAL A 346 -3.98 22.01 -4.94
N THR A 347 -3.12 21.03 -5.17
CA THR A 347 -3.23 20.08 -6.27
C THR A 347 -3.87 18.81 -5.74
N SER A 348 -4.95 18.34 -6.38
CA SER A 348 -5.63 17.15 -5.87
C SER A 348 -6.39 16.37 -6.92
N TRP A 349 -6.53 15.07 -6.67
CA TRP A 349 -7.22 14.13 -7.54
C TRP A 349 -8.15 13.23 -6.75
N VAL A 350 -9.25 12.80 -7.38
CA VAL A 350 -10.04 11.66 -6.95
C VAL A 350 -9.83 10.55 -7.97
N VAL A 351 -9.37 9.39 -7.51
CA VAL A 351 -9.19 8.20 -8.35
C VAL A 351 -10.41 7.31 -8.16
N ASP A 352 -11.11 7.04 -9.26
CA ASP A 352 -12.22 6.08 -9.25
C ASP A 352 -11.67 4.65 -9.23
N THR A 353 -11.85 3.99 -8.09
CA THR A 353 -11.43 2.61 -7.89
C THR A 353 -12.38 1.61 -8.54
N THR A 354 -13.63 2.01 -8.86
CA THR A 354 -14.62 1.15 -9.52
C THR A 354 -14.12 0.64 -10.86
N ALA A 355 -13.58 1.53 -11.68
CA ALA A 355 -13.04 1.18 -12.99
C ALA A 355 -11.92 0.12 -12.89
N ALA A 356 -11.05 0.22 -11.89
CA ALA A 356 -9.96 -0.74 -11.68
C ALA A 356 -10.49 -2.12 -11.27
N PHE A 357 -11.46 -2.17 -10.35
CA PHE A 357 -12.10 -3.41 -9.91
C PHE A 357 -12.88 -4.07 -11.06
N ASP A 358 -13.71 -3.31 -11.75
CA ASP A 358 -14.56 -3.81 -12.83
C ASP A 358 -13.74 -4.36 -14.00
N LYS A 359 -12.59 -3.74 -14.29
CA LYS A 359 -11.69 -4.24 -15.32
C LYS A 359 -11.22 -5.68 -15.05
N ALA A 360 -10.90 -6.00 -13.79
CA ALA A 360 -10.50 -7.36 -13.41
C ALA A 360 -11.70 -8.31 -13.28
N ILE A 361 -12.76 -7.87 -12.60
CA ILE A 361 -13.97 -8.67 -12.36
C ILE A 361 -14.63 -9.09 -13.67
N ASN A 362 -14.66 -8.22 -14.68
CA ASN A 362 -15.26 -8.52 -15.97
C ASN A 362 -14.36 -9.39 -16.87
N ASN A 363 -13.09 -9.60 -16.52
CA ASN A 363 -12.15 -10.40 -17.31
C ASN A 363 -11.14 -11.17 -16.41
N PRO A 364 -11.61 -12.05 -15.50
CA PRO A 364 -10.77 -12.62 -14.45
C PRO A 364 -9.60 -13.44 -14.98
N THR A 365 -9.79 -14.16 -16.08
CA THR A 365 -8.77 -15.03 -16.69
C THR A 365 -7.61 -14.25 -17.29
N ALA A 366 -7.86 -13.05 -17.83
CA ALA A 366 -6.79 -12.15 -18.27
C ALA A 366 -5.91 -11.65 -17.12
N TYR A 367 -6.39 -11.76 -15.88
CA TYR A 367 -5.68 -11.40 -14.65
C TYR A 367 -5.30 -12.64 -13.83
N GLY A 368 -5.25 -13.82 -14.44
CA GLY A 368 -4.72 -15.04 -13.81
C GLY A 368 -5.64 -15.69 -12.78
N ALA A 369 -6.90 -15.25 -12.67
CA ALA A 369 -7.91 -15.88 -11.83
C ALA A 369 -8.83 -16.78 -12.66
N PRO A 370 -9.31 -17.92 -12.12
CA PRO A 370 -10.23 -18.81 -12.82
C PRO A 370 -11.60 -18.18 -13.05
N ASP A 371 -12.07 -17.34 -12.12
CA ASP A 371 -13.34 -16.64 -12.18
C ASP A 371 -13.31 -15.35 -11.34
N ALA A 372 -14.43 -14.62 -11.35
CA ALA A 372 -14.56 -13.31 -10.72
C ALA A 372 -14.71 -13.36 -9.19
N THR A 373 -15.04 -14.51 -8.59
CA THR A 373 -15.33 -14.67 -7.15
C THR A 373 -14.30 -15.52 -6.42
N CYS A 374 -13.35 -16.12 -7.12
CA CYS A 374 -12.20 -16.83 -6.58
C CYS A 374 -11.50 -15.98 -5.52
N TYR A 375 -11.27 -16.56 -4.35
CA TYR A 375 -10.40 -15.99 -3.33
C TYR A 375 -9.45 -17.04 -2.76
N ASN A 376 -8.22 -16.63 -2.41
CA ASN A 376 -7.29 -17.45 -1.64
C ASN A 376 -6.23 -16.59 -0.95
N ALA A 377 -5.64 -17.14 0.12
CA ALA A 377 -4.66 -16.42 0.93
C ALA A 377 -3.34 -16.10 0.22
N ASN A 378 -3.10 -16.58 -1.02
CA ASN A 378 -1.96 -16.11 -1.79
C ASN A 378 -2.27 -14.79 -2.53
N GLY A 379 -3.54 -14.50 -2.84
CA GLY A 379 -3.97 -13.26 -3.50
C GLY A 379 -3.42 -13.06 -4.91
N VAL A 380 -2.86 -14.11 -5.52
CA VAL A 380 -2.23 -14.14 -6.85
C VAL A 380 -3.10 -14.88 -7.86
N SER A 381 -3.48 -16.12 -7.53
CA SER A 381 -4.21 -17.00 -8.45
C SER A 381 -5.73 -16.83 -8.36
N CYS A 382 -6.16 -15.82 -7.61
CA CYS A 382 -7.54 -15.39 -7.45
C CYS A 382 -7.57 -13.85 -7.50
N LEU A 383 -8.68 -13.26 -7.94
CA LEU A 383 -8.86 -11.81 -7.92
C LEU A 383 -8.89 -11.24 -6.49
N TRP A 384 -9.24 -12.08 -5.52
CA TRP A 384 -9.43 -11.70 -4.13
C TRP A 384 -8.46 -12.47 -3.21
N PHE A 385 -7.94 -11.81 -2.19
CA PHE A 385 -7.04 -12.40 -1.18
C PHE A 385 -7.81 -13.17 -0.10
N ASN A 386 -8.98 -12.66 0.27
CA ASN A 386 -9.98 -13.38 1.02
C ASN A 386 -11.33 -13.04 0.38
N ASP A 387 -12.42 -13.42 1.01
CA ASP A 387 -13.77 -13.15 0.50
C ASP A 387 -14.14 -11.65 0.46
N TYR A 388 -13.29 -10.74 0.93
CA TYR A 388 -13.58 -9.30 0.97
C TYR A 388 -12.50 -8.41 0.32
N HIS A 389 -11.23 -8.75 0.49
CA HIS A 389 -10.10 -7.88 0.13
C HIS A 389 -9.55 -8.23 -1.27
N PRO A 390 -9.22 -7.23 -2.09
CA PRO A 390 -8.66 -7.45 -3.42
C PRO A 390 -7.27 -8.08 -3.35
N GLY A 391 -7.03 -9.04 -4.23
CA GLY A 391 -5.72 -9.61 -4.47
C GLY A 391 -4.79 -8.66 -5.23
N VAL A 392 -3.58 -9.16 -5.51
CA VAL A 392 -2.46 -8.41 -6.09
C VAL A 392 -2.83 -7.74 -7.42
N GLN A 393 -3.59 -8.41 -8.30
CA GLN A 393 -3.90 -7.85 -9.63
C GLN A 393 -4.87 -6.67 -9.57
N ILE A 394 -5.90 -6.71 -8.72
CA ILE A 394 -6.79 -5.56 -8.53
C ILE A 394 -6.02 -4.41 -7.88
N GLN A 395 -5.20 -4.70 -6.86
CA GLN A 395 -4.35 -3.69 -6.21
C GLN A 395 -3.37 -3.03 -7.20
N LYS A 396 -2.82 -3.81 -8.15
CA LYS A 396 -1.98 -3.30 -9.23
C LYS A 396 -2.74 -2.33 -10.14
N LEU A 397 -3.97 -2.68 -10.55
CA LEU A 397 -4.80 -1.81 -11.38
C LEU A 397 -5.16 -0.51 -10.66
N VAL A 398 -5.42 -0.56 -9.35
CA VAL A 398 -5.63 0.65 -8.54
C VAL A 398 -4.37 1.50 -8.48
N GLY A 399 -3.20 0.89 -8.19
CA GLY A 399 -1.93 1.60 -8.20
C GLY A 399 -1.62 2.24 -9.56
N GLN A 400 -1.94 1.54 -10.66
CA GLN A 400 -1.79 2.05 -12.01
C GLN A 400 -2.69 3.26 -12.26
N ALA A 401 -3.96 3.20 -11.84
CA ALA A 401 -4.91 4.30 -11.98
C ALA A 401 -4.44 5.53 -11.19
N VAL A 402 -3.90 5.35 -9.99
CA VAL A 402 -3.31 6.44 -9.21
C VAL A 402 -2.11 7.05 -9.93
N ALA A 403 -1.15 6.23 -10.37
CA ALA A 403 0.04 6.72 -11.06
C ALA A 403 -0.33 7.52 -12.31
N GLN A 404 -1.22 6.97 -13.16
CA GLN A 404 -1.70 7.65 -14.36
C GLN A 404 -2.40 8.97 -14.05
N THR A 405 -3.21 9.01 -12.99
CA THR A 405 -3.95 10.22 -12.61
C THR A 405 -3.01 11.32 -12.09
N CYS A 406 -2.00 10.96 -11.30
CA CYS A 406 -1.03 11.90 -10.78
C CYS A 406 -0.02 12.36 -11.85
N ASP A 407 0.40 11.47 -12.75
CA ASP A 407 1.38 11.77 -13.81
C ASP A 407 0.76 12.54 -15.00
N ALA A 408 -0.47 12.23 -15.39
CA ALA A 408 -1.17 12.96 -16.46
C ALA A 408 -1.34 14.46 -16.14
N ALA A 409 -1.30 14.82 -14.86
CA ALA A 409 -1.34 16.20 -14.38
C ALA A 409 0.04 16.87 -14.24
N ALA A 410 1.15 16.13 -14.42
CA ALA A 410 2.49 16.70 -14.49
C ALA A 410 2.88 17.19 -15.90
N VAL A 411 2.03 16.91 -16.91
CA VAL A 411 2.26 17.23 -18.33
C VAL A 411 1.38 18.39 -18.84
N VAL A 412 0.46 18.92 -18.01
CA VAL A 412 -0.49 19.99 -18.39
C VAL A 412 -0.11 21.32 -17.77
#